data_AF-D2PQ13-F1
#
_entry.id   AF-D2PQ13-F1
#
_cell.length_a   1.000
_cell.length_b   1.000
_cell.length_c   1.000
_cell.angle_alpha   90.00
_cell.angle_beta   90.00
_cell.angle_gamma   90.00
#
_symmetry.space_group_name_H-M   'P 1'
#
loop_
_entity.id
_entity.type
_entity.pdbx_description
1 polymer ?
#
loop_
_entity_poly.entity_id
_entity_poly.type
_entity_poly.pdbx_seq_one_letter_code
_entity_poly.pdbx_strand_id
1 'polypeptide(L)'
;MADDEGPAHADPRERARLQAVARAERAKLAELQIVDAAEELIADARFVDLLDQQVEAQRRHSTAEQQVTTALSTGDHGRITSARQRCRAAEVQSHRVRDEAIEEMLQLTSDGADRSTRYAAQYGRWQDAVAAELPPDVT
;
A
#
# COMPACT_ATOMS: atom_id res chain seq x y z
N MET A 1 -9.29 64.90 18.45
CA MET A 1 -8.17 64.00 18.76
C MET A 1 -8.66 62.62 18.37
N ALA A 2 -8.22 62.15 17.21
CA ALA A 2 -8.53 60.83 16.71
C ALA A 2 -7.29 59.98 17.02
N ASP A 3 -7.44 59.00 17.91
CA ASP A 3 -6.44 57.98 18.12
C ASP A 3 -6.52 57.04 16.91
N ASP A 4 -5.58 57.26 15.99
CA ASP A 4 -5.28 56.39 14.86
C ASP A 4 -4.59 55.13 15.42
N GLU A 5 -5.39 54.19 15.92
CA GLU A 5 -4.95 52.83 16.19
C GLU A 5 -4.71 52.14 14.85
N GLY A 6 -3.56 52.42 14.25
CA GLY A 6 -3.06 51.71 13.08
C GLY A 6 -3.08 50.20 13.32
N PRO A 7 -3.38 49.39 12.29
CA PRO A 7 -3.61 47.96 12.46
C PRO A 7 -2.39 47.32 13.11
N ALA A 8 -2.62 46.67 14.25
CA ALA A 8 -1.59 45.96 15.02
C ALA A 8 -0.84 44.99 14.11
N HIS A 9 0.32 45.42 13.60
CA HIS A 9 1.22 44.55 12.86
C HIS A 9 1.63 43.41 13.80
N ALA A 10 1.26 42.18 13.45
CA ALA A 10 1.64 40.99 14.20
C ALA A 10 3.13 41.04 14.60
N ASP A 11 3.43 40.78 15.88
CA ASP A 11 4.78 40.82 16.45
C ASP A 11 5.74 40.06 15.51
N PRO A 12 6.83 40.70 15.02
CA PRO A 12 7.82 40.05 14.17
C PRO A 12 8.33 38.71 14.72
N ARG A 13 8.38 38.55 16.05
CA ARG A 13 8.76 37.28 16.69
C ARG A 13 7.70 36.20 16.52
N GLU A 14 6.43 36.55 16.63
CA GLU A 14 5.32 35.62 16.43
C GLU A 14 5.23 35.20 14.95
N ARG A 15 5.39 36.15 14.02
CA ARG A 15 5.47 35.83 12.59
C ARG A 15 6.63 34.88 12.27
N ALA A 16 7.82 35.12 12.84
CA ALA A 16 8.97 34.24 12.66
C ALA A 16 8.73 32.83 13.25
N ARG A 17 8.03 32.75 14.38
CA ARG A 17 7.62 31.46 14.99
C ARG A 17 6.66 30.69 14.09
N LEU A 18 5.61 31.32 13.59
CA LEU A 18 4.62 30.69 12.71
C LEU A 18 5.26 30.17 11.41
N GLN A 19 6.15 30.98 10.81
CA GLN A 19 6.96 30.56 9.67
C GLN A 19 7.86 29.36 9.95
N ALA A 20 8.46 29.30 11.14
CA ALA A 20 9.27 28.15 11.53
C ALA A 20 8.40 26.88 11.68
N VAL A 21 7.18 27.00 12.22
CA VAL A 21 6.24 25.88 12.36
C VAL A 21 5.80 25.37 10.98
N ALA A 22 5.36 26.23 10.06
CA ALA A 22 4.92 25.75 8.75
C ALA A 22 6.07 25.13 7.93
N ARG A 23 7.29 25.66 8.04
CA ARG A 23 8.48 25.03 7.45
C ARG A 23 8.74 23.65 8.03
N ALA A 24 8.61 23.48 9.34
CA ALA A 24 8.77 22.18 9.98
C ALA A 24 7.68 21.18 9.53
N GLU A 25 6.41 21.59 9.47
CA GLU A 25 5.33 20.73 8.99
C GLU A 25 5.46 20.39 7.50
N ARG A 26 5.98 21.32 6.68
CA ARG A 26 6.30 21.04 5.28
C ARG A 26 7.43 20.04 5.13
N ALA A 27 8.48 20.13 5.95
CA ALA A 27 9.60 19.18 5.94
C ALA A 27 9.11 17.76 6.29
N LYS A 28 8.31 17.63 7.36
CA LYS A 28 7.68 16.34 7.73
C LYS A 28 6.79 15.79 6.62
N LEU A 29 6.02 16.64 5.94
CA LEU A 29 5.20 16.21 4.82
C LEU A 29 6.07 15.67 3.67
N ALA A 30 7.16 16.34 3.33
CA ALA A 30 8.08 15.89 2.29
C ALA A 30 8.78 14.56 2.65
N GLU A 31 9.19 14.39 3.90
CA GLU A 31 9.72 13.11 4.40
C GLU A 31 8.69 11.99 4.25
N LEU A 32 7.43 12.25 4.64
CA LEU A 32 6.35 11.28 4.54
C LEU A 32 6.04 10.91 3.08
N GLN A 33 6.09 11.87 2.14
CA GLN A 33 5.92 11.60 0.71
C GLN A 33 6.97 10.62 0.18
N ILE A 34 8.22 10.79 0.60
CA ILE A 34 9.33 9.92 0.16
C ILE A 34 9.14 8.50 0.71
N VAL A 35 8.78 8.39 1.99
CA VAL A 35 8.53 7.10 2.63
C VAL A 35 7.34 6.39 1.98
N ASP A 36 6.22 7.11 1.77
CA ASP A 36 5.01 6.54 1.17
C ASP A 36 5.25 6.03 -0.25
N ALA A 37 5.98 6.81 -1.09
CA ALA A 37 6.34 6.37 -2.43
C ALA A 37 7.24 5.12 -2.43
N ALA A 38 8.15 5.00 -1.45
CA ALA A 38 8.99 3.80 -1.32
C ALA A 38 8.17 2.59 -0.85
N GLU A 39 7.27 2.78 0.12
CA GLU A 39 6.39 1.73 0.64
C GLU A 39 5.39 1.26 -0.43
N GLU A 40 4.86 2.16 -1.26
CA GLU A 40 4.01 1.81 -2.42
C GLU A 40 4.77 0.98 -3.45
N LEU A 41 5.99 1.37 -3.82
CA LEU A 41 6.80 0.61 -4.78
C LEU A 41 7.14 -0.81 -4.27
N ILE A 42 7.39 -0.96 -2.97
CA ILE A 42 7.61 -2.28 -2.35
C ILE A 42 6.33 -3.11 -2.37
N ALA A 43 5.18 -2.48 -2.05
CA ALA A 43 3.89 -3.17 -2.07
C ALA A 43 3.55 -3.64 -3.49
N ASP A 44 3.73 -2.81 -4.51
CA ASP A 44 3.47 -3.16 -5.92
C ASP A 44 4.35 -4.32 -6.40
N ALA A 45 5.65 -4.28 -6.08
CA ALA A 45 6.55 -5.38 -6.39
C ALA A 45 6.07 -6.68 -5.72
N ARG A 46 5.61 -6.59 -4.47
CA ARG A 46 5.07 -7.75 -3.75
C ARG A 46 3.76 -8.27 -4.35
N PHE A 47 2.86 -7.39 -4.81
CA PHE A 47 1.64 -7.77 -5.53
C PHE A 47 1.96 -8.62 -6.78
N VAL A 48 2.94 -8.18 -7.58
CA VAL A 48 3.38 -8.90 -8.78
C VAL A 48 3.93 -10.28 -8.40
N ASP A 49 4.82 -10.35 -7.41
CA ASP A 49 5.40 -11.62 -6.94
C ASP A 49 4.32 -12.61 -6.47
N LEU A 50 3.28 -12.13 -5.79
CA LEU A 50 2.18 -12.96 -5.32
C LEU A 50 1.31 -13.47 -6.48
N LEU A 51 1.05 -12.64 -7.50
CA LEU A 51 0.35 -13.06 -8.72
C LEU A 51 1.14 -14.14 -9.47
N ASP A 52 2.46 -13.96 -9.62
CA ASP A 52 3.32 -14.92 -10.28
C ASP A 52 3.34 -16.27 -9.55
N GLN A 53 3.35 -16.26 -8.21
CA GLN A 53 3.23 -17.48 -7.41
C GLN A 53 1.91 -18.21 -7.63
N GLN A 54 0.79 -17.47 -7.71
CA GLN A 54 -0.53 -18.05 -8.00
C GLN A 54 -0.56 -18.67 -9.41
N VAL A 55 -0.05 -17.96 -10.41
CA VAL A 55 0.02 -18.44 -11.79
C VAL A 55 0.86 -19.70 -11.89
N GLU A 56 2.03 -19.74 -11.25
CA GLU A 56 2.89 -20.92 -11.28
C GLU A 56 2.28 -22.12 -10.52
N ALA A 57 1.59 -21.88 -9.40
CA ALA A 57 0.88 -22.94 -8.70
C ALA A 57 -0.27 -23.51 -9.55
N GLN A 58 -1.03 -22.64 -10.22
CA GLN A 58 -2.09 -23.07 -11.13
C GLN A 58 -1.55 -23.83 -12.34
N ARG A 59 -0.43 -23.38 -12.92
CA ARG A 59 0.24 -24.07 -14.03
C ARG A 59 0.67 -25.49 -13.64
N ARG A 60 1.19 -25.66 -12.43
CA ARG A 60 1.55 -26.99 -11.87
C ARG A 60 0.33 -27.88 -11.71
N HIS A 61 -0.78 -27.33 -11.21
CA HIS A 61 -2.04 -28.08 -11.11
C HIS A 61 -2.55 -28.52 -12.50
N SER A 62 -2.66 -27.61 -13.46
CA SER A 62 -3.10 -27.95 -14.83
C SER A 62 -2.18 -28.95 -15.53
N THR A 63 -0.87 -28.88 -15.27
CA THR A 63 0.08 -29.89 -15.76
C THR A 63 -0.21 -31.27 -15.15
N ALA A 64 -0.53 -31.33 -13.86
CA ALA A 64 -0.87 -32.58 -13.18
C ALA A 64 -2.20 -33.17 -13.69
N GLU A 65 -3.19 -32.33 -14.02
CA GLU A 65 -4.44 -32.78 -14.67
C GLU A 65 -4.16 -33.44 -16.03
N GLN A 66 -3.30 -32.84 -16.86
CA GLN A 66 -2.91 -33.43 -18.15
C GLN A 66 -2.20 -34.78 -17.97
N GLN A 67 -1.38 -34.93 -16.92
CA GLN A 67 -0.76 -36.21 -16.59
C GLN A 67 -1.78 -37.27 -16.19
N VAL A 68 -2.88 -36.90 -15.52
CA VAL A 68 -3.98 -37.84 -15.21
C VAL A 68 -4.64 -38.30 -16.51
N THR A 69 -4.97 -37.38 -17.42
CA THR A 69 -5.56 -37.72 -18.73
C THR A 69 -4.65 -38.67 -19.52
N THR A 70 -3.35 -38.41 -19.54
CA THR A 70 -2.35 -39.27 -20.19
C THR A 70 -2.24 -40.64 -19.51
N ALA A 71 -2.31 -40.70 -18.18
CA ALA A 71 -2.29 -41.99 -17.48
C ALA A 71 -3.55 -42.82 -17.77
N LEU A 72 -4.72 -42.17 -17.89
CA LEU A 72 -5.98 -42.85 -18.23
C LEU A 72 -5.92 -43.53 -19.60
N SER A 73 -5.24 -42.95 -20.60
CA SER A 73 -5.10 -43.57 -21.93
C SER A 73 -4.20 -44.81 -21.93
N THR A 74 -3.34 -44.99 -20.90
CA THR A 74 -2.47 -46.17 -20.79
C THR A 74 -3.17 -47.38 -20.19
N GLY A 75 -4.29 -47.19 -19.47
CA GLY A 75 -5.00 -48.26 -18.76
C GLY A 75 -4.29 -48.82 -17.52
N ASP A 76 -3.07 -48.36 -17.21
CA ASP A 76 -2.29 -48.84 -16.07
C ASP A 76 -2.81 -48.23 -14.75
N HIS A 77 -3.41 -49.07 -13.91
CA HIS A 77 -3.97 -48.68 -12.61
C HIS A 77 -2.95 -48.03 -11.67
N GLY A 78 -1.69 -48.48 -11.66
CA GLY A 78 -0.64 -47.91 -10.82
C GLY A 78 -0.28 -46.49 -11.26
N ARG A 79 -0.14 -46.28 -12.57
CA ARG A 79 0.13 -44.95 -13.15
C ARG A 79 -1.03 -43.99 -12.94
N ILE A 80 -2.27 -44.45 -13.12
CA ILE A 80 -3.47 -43.64 -12.89
C ILE A 80 -3.54 -43.20 -11.42
N THR A 81 -3.32 -44.12 -10.48
CA THR A 81 -3.39 -43.83 -9.04
C THR A 81 -2.32 -42.82 -8.64
N SER A 82 -1.08 -43.01 -9.10
CA SER A 82 0.04 -42.09 -8.86
C SER A 82 -0.22 -40.69 -9.45
N ALA A 83 -0.72 -40.62 -10.69
CA ALA A 83 -1.05 -39.34 -11.33
C ALA A 83 -2.16 -38.60 -10.58
N ARG A 84 -3.23 -39.30 -10.14
CA ARG A 84 -4.33 -38.71 -9.35
C ARG A 84 -3.87 -38.20 -7.98
N GLN A 85 -2.92 -38.89 -7.34
CA GLN A 85 -2.34 -38.41 -6.09
C GLN A 85 -1.55 -37.10 -6.30
N ARG A 86 -0.71 -37.04 -7.34
CA ARG A 86 0.01 -35.81 -7.69
C ARG A 86 -0.92 -34.66 -8.05
N CYS A 87 -1.99 -34.94 -8.80
CA CYS A 87 -2.99 -33.94 -9.17
C CYS A 87 -3.66 -33.33 -7.94
N ARG A 88 -4.15 -34.15 -7.02
CA ARG A 88 -4.75 -33.67 -5.76
C ARG A 88 -3.77 -32.87 -4.90
N ALA A 89 -2.51 -33.31 -4.83
CA ALA A 89 -1.49 -32.55 -4.11
C ALA A 89 -1.25 -31.16 -4.73
N ALA A 90 -1.20 -31.09 -6.07
CA ALA A 90 -1.04 -29.82 -6.79
C ALA A 90 -2.26 -28.91 -6.67
N GLU A 91 -3.48 -29.48 -6.66
CA GLU A 91 -4.73 -28.75 -6.41
C GLU A 91 -4.73 -28.10 -5.02
N VAL A 92 -4.47 -28.89 -3.97
CA VAL A 92 -4.37 -28.39 -2.58
C VAL A 92 -3.30 -27.31 -2.46
N GLN A 93 -2.16 -27.49 -3.10
CA GLN A 93 -1.11 -26.48 -3.11
C GLN A 93 -1.53 -25.20 -3.83
N SER A 94 -2.20 -25.31 -4.98
CA SER A 94 -2.70 -24.16 -5.74
C SER A 94 -3.69 -23.34 -4.90
N HIS A 95 -4.65 -24.00 -4.24
CA HIS A 95 -5.59 -23.34 -3.33
C HIS A 95 -4.88 -22.65 -2.17
N ARG A 96 -3.94 -23.34 -1.52
CA ARG A 96 -3.18 -22.77 -0.41
C ARG A 96 -2.42 -21.50 -0.83
N VAL A 97 -1.69 -21.57 -1.94
CA VAL A 97 -0.92 -20.42 -2.45
C VAL A 97 -1.84 -19.25 -2.79
N ARG A 98 -3.00 -19.53 -3.39
CA ARG A 98 -3.99 -18.50 -3.70
C ARG A 98 -4.54 -17.84 -2.45
N ASP A 99 -4.93 -18.62 -1.45
CA ASP A 99 -5.56 -18.09 -0.25
C ASP A 99 -4.55 -17.28 0.59
N GLU A 100 -3.32 -17.77 0.75
CA GLU A 100 -2.22 -17.04 1.40
C GLU A 100 -1.89 -15.73 0.66
N ALA A 101 -1.86 -15.76 -0.67
CA ALA A 101 -1.58 -14.56 -1.47
C ALA A 101 -2.72 -13.53 -1.41
N ILE A 102 -3.98 -13.95 -1.39
CA ILE A 102 -5.13 -13.05 -1.22
C ILE A 102 -5.06 -12.39 0.16
N GLU A 103 -4.79 -13.15 1.22
CA GLU A 103 -4.65 -12.62 2.57
C GLU A 103 -3.57 -11.54 2.63
N GLU A 104 -2.40 -11.80 2.04
CA GLU A 104 -1.31 -10.82 2.01
C GLU A 104 -1.64 -9.58 1.17
N MET A 105 -2.27 -9.75 0.00
CA MET A 105 -2.73 -8.61 -0.82
C MET A 105 -3.75 -7.72 -0.10
N LEU A 106 -4.65 -8.31 0.68
CA LEU A 106 -5.58 -7.57 1.53
C LEU A 106 -4.84 -6.79 2.63
N GLN A 107 -3.84 -7.40 3.25
CA GLN A 107 -3.00 -6.72 4.24
C GLN A 107 -2.25 -5.54 3.62
N LEU A 108 -1.62 -5.71 2.45
CA LEU A 108 -0.93 -4.63 1.74
C LEU A 108 -1.87 -3.46 1.41
N THR A 109 -3.11 -3.76 1.03
CA THR A 109 -4.15 -2.76 0.76
C THR A 109 -4.54 -2.01 2.04
N SER A 110 -4.71 -2.73 3.16
CA SER A 110 -4.99 -2.14 4.47
C SER A 110 -3.87 -1.21 4.92
N ASP A 111 -2.61 -1.66 4.81
CA ASP A 111 -1.44 -0.86 5.16
C ASP A 111 -1.35 0.41 4.31
N GLY A 112 -1.74 0.33 3.02
CA GLY A 112 -1.86 1.48 2.12
C GLY A 112 -2.91 2.50 2.55
N ALA A 113 -4.05 2.04 3.07
CA ALA A 113 -5.07 2.93 3.62
C ALA A 113 -4.60 3.64 4.91
N ASP A 114 -3.86 2.94 5.77
CA ASP A 114 -3.26 3.52 6.97
C ASP A 114 -2.19 4.56 6.63
N ARG A 115 -1.36 4.30 5.62
CA ARG A 115 -0.42 5.29 5.07
C ARG A 115 -1.13 6.53 4.55
N SER A 116 -2.16 6.35 3.74
CA SER A 116 -2.97 7.45 3.19
C SER A 116 -3.58 8.32 4.29
N THR A 117 -4.05 7.69 5.38
CA THR A 117 -4.60 8.39 6.55
C THR A 117 -3.54 9.22 7.26
N ARG A 118 -2.34 8.67 7.48
CA ARG A 118 -1.20 9.40 8.07
C ARG A 118 -0.79 10.59 7.19
N TYR A 119 -0.77 10.40 5.87
CA TYR A 119 -0.47 11.43 4.90
C TYR A 119 -1.48 12.58 4.96
N ALA A 120 -2.78 12.27 4.91
CA ALA A 120 -3.84 13.27 5.01
C ALA A 120 -3.77 14.07 6.33
N ALA A 121 -3.47 13.40 7.45
CA ALA A 121 -3.32 14.08 8.73
C ALA A 121 -2.11 15.04 8.77
N GLN A 122 -0.98 14.67 8.16
CA GLN A 122 0.19 15.55 8.06
C GLN A 122 -0.07 16.73 7.10
N TYR A 123 -0.77 16.48 6.00
CA TYR A 123 -1.18 17.52 5.06
C TYR A 123 -2.08 18.56 5.74
N GLY A 124 -3.06 18.12 6.54
CA GLY A 124 -3.91 19.01 7.35
C GLY A 124 -3.09 19.88 8.32
N ARG A 125 -2.15 19.30 9.07
CA ARG A 125 -1.25 20.06 9.96
C ARG A 125 -0.44 21.13 9.23
N TRP A 126 0.04 20.82 8.03
CA TRP A 126 0.75 21.79 7.21
C TRP A 126 -0.19 22.91 6.73
N GLN A 127 -1.41 22.58 6.30
CA GLN A 127 -2.41 23.59 5.91
C GLN A 127 -2.77 24.52 7.07
N ASP A 128 -3.01 23.97 8.25
CA ASP A 128 -3.31 24.75 9.46
C ASP A 128 -2.14 25.69 9.82
N ALA A 129 -0.90 25.20 9.70
CA ALA A 129 0.29 26.01 9.96
C ALA A 129 0.45 27.16 8.94
N VAL A 130 0.15 26.94 7.66
CA VAL A 130 0.17 27.98 6.63
C VAL A 130 -0.96 28.98 6.82
N ALA A 131 -2.17 28.51 7.15
CA ALA A 131 -3.30 29.39 7.43
C ALA A 131 -3.02 30.33 8.61
N ALA A 132 -2.32 29.84 9.65
CA ALA A 132 -1.91 30.65 10.79
C ALA A 132 -0.87 31.74 10.44
N GLU A 133 -0.15 31.64 9.31
CA GLU A 133 0.73 32.72 8.83
C GLU A 133 -0.02 33.87 8.15
N LEU A 134 -1.25 33.62 7.67
CA LEU A 134 -2.03 34.60 6.92
C LEU A 134 -2.75 35.59 7.86
N PRO A 135 -2.87 36.87 7.48
CA PRO A 135 -3.69 37.81 8.23
C PRO A 135 -5.17 37.37 8.20
N PRO A 136 -5.96 37.68 9.24
CA PRO A 136 -7.37 37.28 9.36
C PRO A 136 -8.27 37.80 8.22
N ASP A 137 -7.81 38.80 7.46
CA ASP A 137 -8.56 39.41 6.37
C ASP A 137 -8.34 38.72 5.00
N VAL A 138 -7.51 37.66 4.95
CA VAL A 138 -7.08 36.98 3.70
C VAL A 138 -7.59 35.53 3.59
N THR A 139 -8.20 34.99 4.65
CA THR A 139 -8.83 33.66 4.69
C THR A 139 -10.35 33.73 4.50
#